data_AF-A0ABD1PB33-F1
#
_entry.id   AF-A0ABD1PB33-F1
#
_cell.length_a   1.000
_cell.length_b   1.000
_cell.length_c   1.000
_cell.angle_alpha   90.00
_cell.angle_beta   90.00
_cell.angle_gamma   90.00
#
_symmetry.space_group_name_H-M   'P 1'
#
loop_
_entity.id
_entity.type
_entity.pdbx_description
1 polymer ?
#
loop_
_entity_poly.entity_id
_entity_poly.type
_entity_poly.pdbx_seq_one_letter_code
_entity_poly.pdbx_strand_id
1 'polypeptide(L)'
;MDRWSGILKIPLYPNSGNIYRVAASLCLSSSSSKRLSVPYGNVIFFNGDRVEGTGNPVIERLSDPQRIAEILVSKFEGPVNAYVIEAPIFNGSFAVYKDFIPSVNENGEPKSYDATGFPASTSLVLLLSKVLKEAKSAILGKQKDPFQAEVVPSFLCEPKTAVLGFSKGGTILNQLVTELAFSEVQSPECTVHANKNMMNGGFAIREEDLTEMLLIEFLSASLEELLEFALFFMELLDNGVIAGECG
;
A
#
# COMPACT_ATOMS: atom_id res chain seq x y z
N MET A 1 13.25 11.99 9.39
CA MET A 1 13.59 11.12 8.25
C MET A 1 13.02 11.80 7.02
N ASP A 2 13.83 12.02 5.99
CA ASP A 2 13.35 12.65 4.76
C ASP A 2 12.42 11.68 4.02
N ARG A 3 11.50 12.22 3.23
CA ARG A 3 10.48 11.43 2.53
C ARG A 3 10.29 11.93 1.11
N TRP A 4 10.07 10.99 0.20
CA TRP A 4 9.59 11.29 -1.14
C TRP A 4 8.08 11.09 -1.17
N SER A 5 7.34 12.05 -1.71
CA SER A 5 5.90 11.94 -1.91
C SER A 5 5.56 12.29 -3.35
N GLY A 6 4.67 11.52 -3.95
CA GLY A 6 4.20 11.79 -5.31
C GLY A 6 3.09 10.84 -5.76
N ILE A 7 2.42 11.23 -6.84
CA ILE A 7 1.41 10.38 -7.49
C ILE A 7 2.02 9.75 -8.73
N LEU A 8 1.96 8.43 -8.80
CA LEU A 8 2.44 7.63 -9.92
C LEU A 8 1.27 7.05 -10.70
N LYS A 9 1.41 7.02 -12.03
CA LYS A 9 0.45 6.39 -12.95
C LYS A 9 1.04 5.07 -13.44
N ILE A 10 0.50 3.96 -12.99
CA ILE A 10 1.08 2.64 -13.18
C ILE A 10 0.16 1.77 -14.04
N PRO A 11 0.57 1.37 -15.26
CA PRO A 11 -0.13 0.34 -16.01
C PRO A 11 0.16 -1.02 -15.37
N LEU A 12 -0.89 -1.71 -14.90
CA LEU A 12 -0.71 -2.98 -14.18
C LEU A 12 -0.30 -4.11 -15.12
N TYR A 13 -0.86 -4.17 -16.33
CA TYR A 13 -0.41 -5.09 -17.38
C TYR A 13 0.05 -4.31 -18.63
N PRO A 14 1.06 -4.79 -19.38
CA PRO A 14 1.64 -4.06 -20.51
C PRO A 14 0.63 -3.67 -21.61
N ASN A 15 -0.45 -4.45 -21.74
CA ASN A 15 -1.47 -4.27 -22.76
C ASN A 15 -2.85 -3.91 -22.18
N SER A 16 -2.95 -3.67 -20.87
CA SER A 16 -4.20 -3.21 -20.28
C SER A 16 -4.36 -1.71 -20.48
N GLY A 17 -5.55 -1.25 -20.88
CA GLY A 17 -5.91 0.17 -20.83
C GLY A 17 -6.02 0.72 -19.40
N ASN A 18 -5.99 -0.15 -18.39
CA ASN A 18 -6.12 0.20 -16.98
C ASN A 18 -4.82 0.84 -16.47
N ILE A 19 -4.94 2.08 -15.99
CA ILE A 19 -3.82 2.82 -15.37
C ILE A 19 -4.22 3.15 -13.94
N TYR A 20 -3.49 2.60 -12.98
CA TYR A 20 -3.69 2.89 -11.57
C TYR A 20 -3.03 4.22 -11.23
N ARG A 21 -3.72 5.02 -10.44
CA ARG A 21 -3.12 6.18 -9.75
C ARG A 21 -2.78 5.74 -8.34
N VAL A 22 -1.50 5.86 -7.99
CA VAL A 22 -1.01 5.53 -6.65
C VAL A 22 -0.32 6.75 -6.08
N ALA A 23 -0.88 7.34 -5.03
CA ALA A 23 -0.14 8.29 -4.21
C ALA A 23 0.76 7.50 -3.26
N ALA A 24 2.06 7.70 -3.41
CA ALA A 24 3.07 7.01 -2.63
C ALA A 24 3.84 8.02 -1.79
N SER A 25 4.19 7.59 -0.59
CA SER A 25 4.92 8.38 0.37
C SER A 25 5.95 7.47 1.03
N LEU A 26 7.22 7.66 0.66
CA LEU A 26 8.28 6.69 0.89
C LEU A 26 9.40 7.29 1.75
N CYS A 27 9.89 6.50 2.69
CA CYS A 27 11.03 6.84 3.53
C CYS A 27 12.33 6.92 2.72
N LEU A 28 13.09 7.99 2.96
CA LEU A 28 14.42 8.18 2.41
C LEU A 28 15.47 8.06 3.51
N SER A 29 16.63 7.52 3.13
CA SER A 29 17.82 7.56 3.97
C SER A 29 18.26 9.01 4.17
N SER A 30 18.64 9.35 5.40
CA SER A 30 19.19 10.66 5.77
C SER A 30 20.60 10.91 5.20
N SER A 31 21.16 9.98 4.41
CA SER A 31 22.46 10.14 3.76
C SER A 31 22.37 11.02 2.51
N SER A 32 23.52 11.57 2.08
CA SER A 32 23.63 12.54 0.98
C SER A 32 23.09 12.05 -0.38
N SER A 33 22.83 10.74 -0.55
CA SER A 33 22.41 10.13 -1.82
C SER A 33 20.90 9.92 -1.99
N LYS A 34 20.04 10.41 -1.07
CA LYS A 34 18.55 10.29 -1.12
C LYS A 34 18.07 8.94 -1.66
N ARG A 35 18.55 7.84 -1.09
CA ARG A 35 18.09 6.48 -1.45
C ARG A 35 16.85 6.11 -0.64
N LEU A 36 16.02 5.22 -1.16
CA LEU A 36 14.94 4.61 -0.37
C LEU A 36 15.54 3.88 0.84
N SER A 37 14.94 4.08 2.01
CA SER A 37 15.29 3.35 3.22
C SER A 37 14.29 2.22 3.48
N VAL A 38 14.73 1.17 4.17
CA VAL A 38 13.83 0.13 4.68
C VAL A 38 12.93 0.76 5.75
N PRO A 39 11.59 0.73 5.58
CA PRO A 39 10.67 1.28 6.57
C PRO A 39 10.51 0.32 7.75
N TYR A 40 10.00 0.83 8.86
CA TYR A 40 9.49 0.00 9.97
C TYR A 40 8.22 -0.75 9.56
N GLY A 41 7.40 -0.16 8.69
CA GLY A 41 6.20 -0.79 8.17
C GLY A 41 5.66 -0.13 6.92
N ASN A 42 4.65 -0.76 6.33
CA ASN A 42 3.94 -0.27 5.16
C ASN A 42 2.46 -0.11 5.48
N VAL A 43 1.85 0.92 4.91
CA VAL A 43 0.39 1.13 4.96
C VAL A 43 -0.12 1.22 3.54
N ILE A 44 -1.02 0.32 3.18
CA ILE A 44 -1.64 0.26 1.86
C ILE A 44 -3.11 0.57 2.04
N PHE A 45 -3.62 1.59 1.36
CA PHE A 45 -5.00 2.00 1.44
C PHE A 45 -5.63 1.97 0.05
N PHE A 46 -6.67 1.17 -0.12
CA PHE A 46 -7.48 1.14 -1.32
C PHE A 46 -8.64 2.13 -1.21
N ASN A 47 -8.69 3.05 -2.17
CA ASN A 47 -9.70 4.10 -2.19
C ASN A 47 -11.06 3.57 -2.64
N GLY A 48 -12.11 4.28 -2.24
CA GLY A 48 -13.49 3.89 -2.53
C GLY A 48 -14.10 4.56 -3.76
N ASP A 49 -15.43 4.57 -3.78
CA ASP A 49 -16.21 5.39 -4.69
C ASP A 49 -15.82 6.88 -4.57
N ARG A 50 -15.90 7.62 -5.68
CA ARG A 50 -15.61 9.07 -5.69
C ARG A 50 -16.74 9.83 -4.99
N VAL A 51 -16.33 10.72 -4.09
CA VAL A 51 -17.21 11.60 -3.33
C VAL A 51 -16.77 13.07 -3.41
N GLU A 52 -15.89 13.42 -4.35
CA GLU A 52 -15.43 14.79 -4.58
C GLU A 52 -16.55 15.71 -5.12
N GLY A 53 -16.40 17.02 -4.93
CA GLY A 53 -17.36 18.02 -5.43
C GLY A 53 -18.59 18.23 -4.53
N THR A 54 -18.50 17.87 -3.26
CA THR A 54 -19.55 18.13 -2.26
C THR A 54 -19.47 19.55 -1.67
N GLY A 55 -18.30 20.19 -1.77
CA GLY A 55 -18.03 21.48 -1.15
C GLY A 55 -17.75 21.40 0.35
N ASN A 56 -17.83 20.21 0.94
CA ASN A 56 -17.40 19.99 2.33
C ASN A 56 -15.86 19.90 2.36
N PRO A 57 -15.16 20.77 3.11
CA PRO A 57 -13.69 20.85 3.09
C PRO A 57 -13.01 19.57 3.56
N VAL A 58 -13.65 18.79 4.45
CA VAL A 58 -13.11 17.50 4.89
C VAL A 58 -13.22 16.47 3.78
N ILE A 59 -14.38 16.39 3.11
CA ILE A 59 -14.60 15.44 2.01
C ILE A 59 -13.65 15.74 0.86
N GLU A 60 -13.46 17.01 0.48
CA GLU A 60 -12.51 17.37 -0.59
C GLU A 60 -11.07 17.00 -0.20
N ARG A 61 -10.69 17.23 1.07
CA ARG A 61 -9.36 16.86 1.58
C ARG A 61 -9.16 15.34 1.58
N LEU A 62 -10.16 14.57 2.00
CA LEU A 62 -10.11 13.10 2.02
C LEU A 62 -10.32 12.48 0.64
N SER A 63 -10.72 13.26 -0.36
CA SER A 63 -10.78 12.82 -1.76
C SER A 63 -9.42 12.91 -2.47
N ASP A 64 -8.46 13.68 -1.93
CA ASP A 64 -7.10 13.77 -2.47
C ASP A 64 -6.22 12.60 -1.96
N PRO A 65 -5.80 11.68 -2.86
CA PRO A 65 -4.97 10.53 -2.47
C PRO A 65 -3.65 10.92 -1.80
N GLN A 66 -3.05 12.05 -2.17
CA GLN A 66 -1.80 12.51 -1.57
C GLN A 66 -2.02 12.99 -0.15
N ARG A 67 -3.15 13.65 0.13
CA ARG A 67 -3.53 14.04 1.50
C ARG A 67 -3.83 12.84 2.37
N ILE A 68 -4.48 11.82 1.82
CA ILE A 68 -4.69 10.56 2.54
C ILE A 68 -3.34 9.94 2.91
N ALA A 69 -2.37 9.89 1.97
CA ALA A 69 -1.05 9.34 2.25
C ALA A 69 -0.31 10.12 3.36
N GLU A 70 -0.40 11.45 3.38
CA GLU A 70 0.14 12.30 4.45
C GLU A 70 -0.51 11.97 5.81
N ILE A 71 -1.83 11.80 5.83
CA ILE A 71 -2.58 11.46 7.04
C ILE A 71 -2.15 10.08 7.56
N LEU A 72 -2.06 9.06 6.71
CA LEU A 72 -1.64 7.71 7.11
C LEU A 72 -0.25 7.74 7.75
N VAL A 73 0.71 8.41 7.13
CA VAL A 73 2.07 8.54 7.69
C VAL A 73 2.08 9.23 9.04
N SER A 74 1.21 10.22 9.26
CA SER A 74 1.12 10.94 10.54
C SER A 74 0.49 10.11 11.68
N LYS A 75 -0.23 9.04 11.34
CA LYS A 75 -1.03 8.25 12.29
C LYS A 75 -0.36 6.95 12.68
N PHE A 76 0.42 6.35 11.78
CA PHE A 76 1.18 5.16 12.08
C PHE A 76 2.51 5.52 12.75
N GLU A 77 2.88 4.72 13.77
CA GLU A 77 4.11 4.94 14.51
C GLU A 77 5.35 4.53 13.70
N GLY A 78 6.42 5.30 13.86
CA GLY A 78 7.71 5.01 13.23
C GLY A 78 7.79 5.37 11.74
N PRO A 79 8.92 5.04 11.08
CA PRO A 79 9.13 5.36 9.69
C PRO A 79 8.35 4.41 8.78
N VAL A 80 7.14 4.80 8.38
CA VAL A 80 6.29 4.01 7.48
C VAL A 80 6.27 4.53 6.04
N ASN A 81 6.18 3.59 5.10
CA ASN A 81 5.79 3.88 3.73
C ASN A 81 4.26 3.85 3.62
N ALA A 82 3.66 4.77 2.88
CA ALA A 82 2.22 4.78 2.61
C ALA A 82 1.95 4.72 1.11
N TYR A 83 0.94 3.94 0.74
CA TYR A 83 0.46 3.75 -0.63
C TYR A 83 -1.06 3.91 -0.64
N VAL A 84 -1.58 4.91 -1.35
CA VAL A 84 -3.01 5.13 -1.56
C VAL A 84 -3.33 4.81 -3.00
N ILE A 85 -4.10 3.74 -3.22
CA ILE A 85 -4.38 3.15 -4.52
C ILE A 85 -5.81 3.49 -4.95
N GLU A 86 -5.95 4.27 -6.01
CA GLU A 86 -7.26 4.52 -6.63
C GLU A 86 -7.60 3.43 -7.66
N ALA A 87 -8.90 3.20 -7.84
CA ALA A 87 -9.39 2.35 -8.92
C ALA A 87 -8.96 2.89 -10.29
N PRO A 88 -8.61 2.02 -11.25
CA PRO A 88 -8.20 2.45 -12.59
C PRO A 88 -9.40 2.88 -13.43
N ILE A 89 -10.60 2.43 -13.08
CA ILE A 89 -11.86 2.67 -13.78
C ILE A 89 -12.91 3.12 -12.77
N PHE A 90 -13.71 4.09 -13.18
CA PHE A 90 -14.92 4.49 -12.48
C PHE A 90 -16.12 4.40 -13.43
N ASN A 91 -17.22 3.81 -12.97
CA ASN A 91 -18.51 3.86 -13.66
C ASN A 91 -19.40 4.87 -12.92
N GLY A 92 -19.48 6.09 -13.43
CA GLY A 92 -19.96 7.22 -12.63
C GLY A 92 -19.03 7.47 -11.45
N SER A 93 -19.57 7.50 -10.23
CA SER A 93 -18.78 7.57 -8.99
C SER A 93 -18.27 6.20 -8.52
N PHE A 94 -18.74 5.10 -9.09
CA PHE A 94 -18.43 3.77 -8.59
C PHE A 94 -17.03 3.30 -9.00
N ALA A 95 -16.19 2.99 -8.01
CA ALA A 95 -14.85 2.45 -8.21
C ALA A 95 -14.90 0.98 -8.65
N VAL A 96 -14.08 0.62 -9.64
CA VAL A 96 -14.08 -0.73 -10.24
C VAL A 96 -12.67 -1.32 -10.27
N TYR A 97 -12.44 -2.37 -9.48
CA TYR A 97 -11.14 -3.03 -9.32
C TYR A 97 -11.06 -4.41 -10.02
N LYS A 98 -11.23 -4.44 -11.34
CA LYS A 98 -11.27 -5.69 -12.13
C LYS A 98 -10.00 -6.52 -12.09
N ASP A 99 -8.84 -5.90 -11.87
CA ASP A 99 -7.58 -6.64 -11.85
C ASP A 99 -7.31 -7.32 -10.50
N PHE A 100 -8.03 -6.92 -9.45
CA PHE A 100 -7.88 -7.49 -8.10
C PHE A 100 -9.00 -8.49 -7.80
N ILE A 101 -10.18 -8.35 -8.42
CA ILE A 101 -11.35 -9.16 -8.13
C ILE A 101 -11.79 -9.90 -9.39
N PRO A 102 -11.81 -11.25 -9.39
CA PRO A 102 -12.07 -12.06 -10.59
C PRO A 102 -13.36 -11.72 -11.34
N SER A 103 -14.43 -11.37 -10.62
CA SER A 103 -15.71 -11.05 -11.22
C SER A 103 -16.41 -9.92 -10.49
N VAL A 104 -16.57 -8.79 -11.17
CA VAL A 104 -17.33 -7.64 -10.69
C VAL A 104 -18.44 -7.28 -11.68
N ASN A 105 -19.53 -6.71 -11.19
CA ASN A 105 -20.57 -6.11 -12.02
C ASN A 105 -20.17 -4.71 -12.54
N GLU A 106 -21.10 -4.04 -13.23
CA GLU A 106 -20.86 -2.71 -13.79
C GLU A 106 -20.60 -1.62 -12.73
N ASN A 107 -21.09 -1.82 -11.52
CA ASN A 107 -20.88 -0.91 -10.38
C ASN A 107 -19.65 -1.30 -9.55
N GLY A 108 -18.84 -2.26 -10.01
CA GLY A 108 -17.65 -2.71 -9.30
C GLY A 108 -17.93 -3.63 -8.09
N GLU A 109 -19.17 -4.13 -7.94
CA GLU A 109 -19.50 -5.06 -6.86
C GLU A 109 -19.04 -6.47 -7.21
N PRO A 110 -18.32 -7.17 -6.30
CA PRO A 110 -17.93 -8.56 -6.49
C PRO A 110 -19.16 -9.46 -6.56
N LYS A 111 -19.16 -10.43 -7.48
CA LYS A 111 -20.16 -11.52 -7.46
C LYS A 111 -19.85 -12.56 -6.39
N SER A 112 -18.56 -12.81 -6.18
CA SER A 112 -17.99 -13.69 -5.17
C SER A 112 -16.52 -13.34 -4.98
N TYR A 113 -15.97 -13.72 -3.83
CA TYR A 113 -14.52 -13.76 -3.61
C TYR A 113 -14.01 -15.16 -3.94
N ASP A 114 -12.86 -15.25 -4.61
CA ASP A 114 -12.29 -16.52 -5.07
C ASP A 114 -10.77 -16.47 -4.97
N ALA A 115 -10.19 -17.37 -4.17
CA ALA A 115 -8.74 -17.45 -3.96
C ALA A 115 -7.97 -18.04 -5.15
N THR A 116 -8.67 -18.62 -6.15
CA THR A 116 -8.05 -19.30 -7.28
C THR A 116 -7.13 -18.36 -8.05
N GLY A 117 -5.83 -18.68 -8.04
CA GLY A 117 -4.82 -17.89 -8.76
C GLY A 117 -4.38 -16.60 -8.05
N PHE A 118 -4.78 -16.37 -6.80
CA PHE A 118 -4.36 -15.24 -5.96
C PHE A 118 -4.43 -13.87 -6.67
N PRO A 119 -5.59 -13.50 -7.25
CA PRO A 119 -5.72 -12.33 -8.11
C PRO A 119 -5.38 -11.01 -7.40
N ALA A 120 -5.85 -10.76 -6.18
CA ALA A 120 -5.58 -9.53 -5.47
C ALA A 120 -4.13 -9.45 -4.99
N SER A 121 -3.58 -10.55 -4.44
CA SER A 121 -2.19 -10.58 -3.96
C SER A 121 -1.20 -10.41 -5.11
N THR A 122 -1.42 -11.13 -6.22
CA THR A 122 -0.58 -11.02 -7.43
C THR A 122 -0.62 -9.60 -7.99
N SER A 123 -1.82 -9.02 -8.12
CA SER A 123 -1.99 -7.65 -8.61
C SER A 123 -1.38 -6.62 -7.66
N LEU A 124 -1.47 -6.81 -6.34
CA LEU A 124 -0.87 -5.92 -5.35
C LEU A 124 0.66 -5.93 -5.44
N VAL A 125 1.28 -7.11 -5.43
CA VAL A 125 2.74 -7.26 -5.56
C VAL A 125 3.24 -6.65 -6.86
N LEU A 126 2.55 -6.92 -7.98
CA LEU A 126 2.89 -6.36 -9.28
C LEU A 126 2.74 -4.83 -9.32
N LEU A 127 1.70 -4.28 -8.68
CA LEU A 127 1.48 -2.85 -8.62
C LEU A 127 2.57 -2.17 -7.79
N LEU A 128 2.85 -2.66 -6.58
CA LEU A 128 3.82 -2.08 -5.65
C LEU A 128 5.26 -2.18 -6.19
N SER A 129 5.63 -3.30 -6.82
CA SER A 129 6.95 -3.44 -7.45
C SER A 129 7.17 -2.39 -8.56
N LYS A 130 6.14 -2.12 -9.37
CA LYS A 130 6.18 -1.07 -10.40
C LYS A 130 6.21 0.33 -9.80
N VAL A 131 5.41 0.60 -8.76
CA VAL A 131 5.44 1.85 -7.99
C VAL A 131 6.85 2.12 -7.47
N LEU A 132 7.49 1.13 -6.83
CA LEU A 132 8.84 1.27 -6.29
C LEU A 132 9.87 1.51 -7.38
N LYS A 133 9.76 0.83 -8.53
CA LYS A 133 10.66 1.03 -9.68
C LYS A 133 10.56 2.46 -10.23
N GLU A 134 9.34 2.95 -10.40
CA GLU A 134 9.10 4.30 -10.92
C GLU A 134 9.51 5.38 -9.90
N ALA A 135 9.20 5.19 -8.61
CA ALA A 135 9.62 6.08 -7.54
C ALA A 135 11.15 6.16 -7.43
N LYS A 136 11.87 5.02 -7.49
CA LYS A 136 13.35 5.00 -7.52
C LYS A 136 13.89 5.84 -8.68
N SER A 137 13.30 5.71 -9.85
CA SER A 137 13.69 6.46 -11.05
C SER A 137 13.42 7.96 -10.88
N ALA A 138 12.31 8.33 -10.25
CA ALA A 138 11.97 9.72 -9.95
C ALA A 138 12.89 10.35 -8.89
N ILE A 139 13.28 9.59 -7.86
CA ILE A 139 14.14 10.04 -6.76
C ILE A 139 15.59 10.25 -7.22
N LEU A 140 16.12 9.32 -8.01
CA LEU A 140 17.51 9.36 -8.48
C LEU A 140 17.71 10.27 -9.71
N GLY A 141 16.63 10.67 -10.38
CA GLY A 141 16.65 11.37 -11.66
C GLY A 141 17.10 10.47 -12.82
N LYS A 142 17.19 11.02 -14.05
CA LYS A 142 17.62 10.30 -15.26
C LYS A 142 19.14 10.01 -15.32
N GLN A 143 19.83 9.92 -14.18
CA GLN A 143 21.26 9.61 -14.16
C GLN A 143 21.47 8.09 -14.25
N LYS A 144 22.30 7.69 -15.21
CA LYS A 144 22.57 6.31 -15.60
C LYS A 144 23.91 5.88 -15.01
N ASP A 145 23.98 5.75 -13.69
CA ASP A 145 25.17 5.20 -13.02
C ASP A 145 24.90 3.77 -12.51
N PRO A 146 25.87 2.85 -12.66
CA PRO A 146 25.73 1.47 -12.22
C PRO A 146 25.66 1.40 -10.69
N PHE A 147 24.61 0.77 -10.20
CA PHE A 147 24.36 0.55 -8.77
C PHE A 147 25.51 -0.20 -8.10
N GLN A 148 26.03 0.35 -7.01
CA GLN A 148 26.67 -0.44 -5.95
C GLN A 148 25.64 -0.64 -4.84
N ALA A 149 25.26 -1.89 -4.62
CA ALA A 149 24.43 -2.30 -3.49
C ALA A 149 25.25 -2.20 -2.20
N GLU A 150 25.02 -1.14 -1.43
CA GLU A 150 25.50 -1.11 -0.05
C GLU A 150 24.61 -2.01 0.80
N VAL A 151 25.27 -2.86 1.60
CA VAL A 151 24.64 -3.79 2.54
C VAL A 151 23.82 -2.98 3.53
N VAL A 152 22.50 -3.09 3.42
CA VAL A 152 21.54 -2.51 4.36
C VAL A 152 21.67 -3.28 5.67
N PRO A 153 21.68 -2.62 6.85
CA PRO A 153 21.61 -3.32 8.11
C PRO A 153 20.36 -4.20 8.10
N SER A 154 20.54 -5.50 8.32
CA SER A 154 19.44 -6.43 8.54
C SER A 154 18.63 -5.94 9.74
N PHE A 155 17.48 -5.32 9.49
CA PHE A 155 16.51 -5.13 10.57
C PHE A 155 16.04 -6.52 10.98
N LEU A 156 16.17 -6.83 12.27
CA LEU A 156 15.80 -8.11 12.88
C LEU A 156 14.28 -8.33 12.97
N CYS A 157 13.48 -7.52 12.27
CA CYS A 157 12.03 -7.57 12.33
C CYS A 157 11.49 -7.31 10.92
N GLU A 158 10.69 -8.25 10.40
CA GLU A 158 10.03 -8.09 9.12
C GLU A 158 9.13 -6.83 9.16
N PRO A 159 9.14 -6.00 8.10
CA PRO A 159 8.31 -4.80 8.07
C PRO A 159 6.83 -5.18 8.15
N LYS A 160 6.14 -4.69 9.19
CA LYS A 160 4.70 -4.91 9.33
C LYS A 160 3.93 -4.20 8.22
N THR A 161 2.93 -4.85 7.65
CA THR A 161 2.13 -4.26 6.58
C THR A 161 0.66 -4.19 7.00
N ALA A 162 0.12 -2.97 7.08
CA ALA A 162 -1.31 -2.74 7.27
C ALA A 162 -1.99 -2.51 5.91
N VAL A 163 -3.10 -3.20 5.66
CA VAL A 163 -3.92 -3.04 4.46
C VAL A 163 -5.30 -2.55 4.86
N LEU A 164 -5.73 -1.45 4.25
CA LEU A 164 -6.95 -0.73 4.55
C LEU A 164 -7.76 -0.58 3.26
N GLY A 165 -9.09 -0.56 3.38
CA GLY A 165 -9.98 -0.32 2.24
C GLY A 165 -11.22 0.42 2.68
N PHE A 166 -11.57 1.49 1.97
CA PHE A 166 -12.79 2.26 2.23
C PHE A 166 -13.81 2.07 1.09
N SER A 167 -15.09 1.92 1.42
CA SER A 167 -16.16 1.66 0.44
C SER A 167 -15.75 0.51 -0.52
N LYS A 168 -15.71 0.72 -1.83
CA LYS A 168 -15.25 -0.29 -2.81
C LYS A 168 -13.82 -0.75 -2.60
N GLY A 169 -12.94 0.06 -2.02
CA GLY A 169 -11.60 -0.39 -1.64
C GLY A 169 -11.62 -1.55 -0.63
N GLY A 170 -12.64 -1.61 0.23
CA GLY A 170 -12.85 -2.72 1.17
C GLY A 170 -13.10 -4.07 0.49
N THR A 171 -13.60 -4.06 -0.75
CA THR A 171 -13.78 -5.31 -1.52
C THR A 171 -12.45 -5.97 -1.89
N ILE A 172 -11.37 -5.20 -2.01
CA ILE A 172 -10.02 -5.72 -2.22
C ILE A 172 -9.51 -6.39 -0.96
N LEU A 173 -9.76 -5.78 0.20
CA LEU A 173 -9.40 -6.37 1.49
C LEU A 173 -10.09 -7.72 1.68
N ASN A 174 -11.38 -7.81 1.39
CA ASN A 174 -12.12 -9.08 1.47
C ASN A 174 -11.56 -10.15 0.53
N GLN A 175 -11.16 -9.76 -0.69
CA GLN A 175 -10.53 -10.67 -1.64
C GLN A 175 -9.14 -11.14 -1.15
N LEU A 176 -8.33 -10.24 -0.60
CA LEU A 176 -7.04 -10.58 0.01
C LEU A 176 -7.20 -11.53 1.21
N VAL A 177 -8.15 -11.24 2.11
CA VAL A 177 -8.47 -12.13 3.24
C VAL A 177 -8.91 -13.51 2.76
N THR A 178 -9.70 -13.56 1.69
CA THR A 178 -10.11 -14.82 1.06
C THR A 178 -8.88 -15.57 0.54
N GLU A 179 -7.96 -14.91 -0.15
CA GLU A 179 -6.73 -15.53 -0.65
C GLU A 179 -5.85 -16.10 0.46
N LEU A 180 -5.66 -15.36 1.54
CA LEU A 180 -4.85 -15.80 2.69
C LEU A 180 -5.45 -17.00 3.41
N ALA A 181 -6.79 -17.04 3.54
CA ALA A 181 -7.46 -18.16 4.18
C ALA A 181 -7.22 -19.50 3.45
N PHE A 182 -6.83 -19.43 2.17
CA PHE A 182 -6.47 -20.57 1.33
C PHE A 182 -4.95 -20.70 1.14
N SER A 183 -4.15 -19.84 1.78
CA SER A 183 -2.69 -19.94 1.79
C SER A 183 -2.25 -20.91 2.89
N GLU A 184 -1.42 -21.89 2.55
CA GLU A 184 -0.77 -22.75 3.54
C GLU A 184 0.26 -21.91 4.32
N VAL A 185 -0.05 -21.56 5.57
CA VAL A 185 0.87 -20.82 6.44
C VAL A 185 2.02 -21.76 6.84
N GLN A 186 3.17 -21.64 6.18
CA GLN A 186 4.43 -22.09 6.76
C GLN A 186 4.92 -20.98 7.68
N SER A 187 4.79 -21.19 8.99
CA SER A 187 5.37 -20.26 9.96
C SER A 187 6.90 -20.32 9.86
N PRO A 188 7.60 -19.19 9.65
CA PRO A 188 9.04 -19.17 9.83
C PRO A 188 9.33 -19.37 11.33
N GLU A 189 9.80 -20.56 11.71
CA GLU A 189 10.39 -20.77 13.02
C GLU A 189 11.61 -19.84 13.14
N CYS A 190 11.46 -18.76 13.91
CA CYS A 190 12.55 -17.87 14.25
C CYS A 190 13.53 -18.60 15.18
N THR A 191 14.40 -19.42 14.61
CA THR A 191 15.48 -20.09 15.35
C THR A 191 16.57 -19.07 15.65
N VAL A 192 16.61 -18.62 16.92
CA VAL A 192 17.69 -17.79 17.44
C VAL A 192 18.94 -18.66 17.58
N HIS A 193 19.70 -18.82 16.50
CA HIS A 193 21.04 -19.37 16.56
C HIS A 193 22.08 -18.26 16.39
N ALA A 194 22.56 -17.76 17.52
CA ALA A 194 23.82 -17.06 17.59
C ALA A 194 24.94 -18.03 17.17
N ASN A 195 25.63 -17.76 16.05
CA ASN A 195 27.09 -17.92 16.00
C ASN A 195 27.76 -17.33 14.74
N LYS A 196 29.03 -16.97 14.97
CA LYS A 196 30.00 -16.18 14.19
C LYS A 196 30.45 -16.79 12.84
N ASN A 197 30.75 -15.87 11.92
CA ASN A 197 31.75 -15.90 10.82
C ASN A 197 31.60 -16.92 9.68
N MET A 198 31.47 -16.45 8.42
CA MET A 198 32.52 -16.49 7.37
C MET A 198 31.99 -16.07 5.98
N MET A 199 32.66 -15.06 5.41
CA MET A 199 33.09 -14.87 4.01
C MET A 199 32.23 -15.32 2.80
N ASN A 200 31.90 -14.31 2.00
CA ASN A 200 32.15 -14.18 0.56
C ASN A 200 31.30 -15.03 -0.41
N GLY A 201 30.26 -14.40 -0.98
CA GLY A 201 29.57 -14.86 -2.18
C GLY A 201 28.65 -13.75 -2.68
N GLY A 202 28.95 -13.19 -3.86
CA GLY A 202 28.11 -12.20 -4.50
C GLY A 202 26.78 -12.82 -4.92
N PHE A 203 25.68 -12.31 -4.38
CA PHE A 203 24.33 -12.70 -4.79
C PHE A 203 23.77 -11.67 -5.76
N ALA A 204 23.59 -12.09 -7.01
CA ALA A 204 22.72 -11.41 -7.95
C ALA A 204 21.28 -11.63 -7.48
N ILE A 205 20.57 -10.55 -7.17
CA ILE A 205 19.17 -10.61 -6.74
C ILE A 205 18.35 -11.15 -7.93
N ARG A 206 17.81 -12.35 -7.78
CA ARG A 206 16.92 -12.97 -8.78
C ARG A 206 15.50 -12.47 -8.52
N GLU A 207 14.64 -12.48 -9.53
CA GLU A 207 13.21 -12.10 -9.38
C GLU A 207 12.50 -12.90 -8.26
N GLU A 208 13.05 -14.05 -7.88
CA GLU A 208 12.61 -14.92 -6.78
C GLU A 208 12.79 -14.27 -5.39
N ASP A 209 13.75 -13.36 -5.19
CA ASP A 209 14.00 -12.69 -3.89
C ASP A 209 12.99 -11.58 -3.56
N LEU A 210 12.29 -11.05 -4.57
CA LEU A 210 11.22 -10.06 -4.36
C LEU A 210 9.94 -10.70 -3.81
N THR A 211 9.77 -11.99 -4.06
CA THR A 211 8.64 -12.79 -3.58
C THR A 211 8.75 -13.18 -2.10
N GLU A 212 9.96 -13.35 -1.57
CA GLU A 212 10.17 -13.60 -0.12
C GLU A 212 10.01 -12.33 0.73
N MET A 213 10.21 -11.15 0.14
CA MET A 213 10.18 -9.88 0.88
C MET A 213 8.77 -9.34 1.15
N LEU A 214 7.72 -10.11 0.83
CA LEU A 214 6.32 -9.73 1.02
C LEU A 214 5.51 -10.86 1.68
N LEU A 215 5.99 -11.36 2.82
CA LEU A 215 5.11 -12.04 3.78
C LEU A 215 4.15 -10.99 4.34
N ILE A 216 2.93 -10.95 3.79
CA ILE A 216 1.89 -10.03 4.26
C ILE A 216 1.24 -10.68 5.48
N GLU A 217 1.66 -10.29 6.68
CA GLU A 217 0.82 -10.46 7.86
C GLU A 217 -0.36 -9.50 7.77
N PHE A 218 -1.54 -10.02 7.44
CA PHE A 218 -2.77 -9.25 7.56
C PHE A 218 -3.20 -9.27 9.01
N LEU A 219 -3.23 -8.09 9.63
CA LEU A 219 -4.14 -7.89 10.76
C LEU A 219 -5.56 -7.97 10.18
N SER A 220 -6.21 -9.12 10.36
CA SER A 220 -7.67 -9.16 10.28
C SER A 220 -8.15 -8.26 11.41
N ALA A 221 -8.51 -7.03 11.04
CA ALA A 221 -8.89 -6.04 12.02
C ALA A 221 -10.03 -6.60 12.86
N SER A 222 -9.78 -6.72 14.17
CA SER A 222 -10.82 -6.94 15.17
C SER A 222 -11.94 -5.93 14.92
N LEU A 223 -13.18 -6.29 15.26
CA LEU A 223 -14.32 -5.36 15.19
C LEU A 223 -14.01 -4.03 15.91
N GLU A 224 -13.14 -4.05 16.93
CA GLU A 224 -12.63 -2.87 17.64
C GLU A 224 -11.66 -2.01 16.80
N GLU A 225 -10.78 -2.61 15.99
CA GLU A 225 -9.86 -1.86 15.10
C GLU A 225 -10.60 -1.24 13.90
N LEU A 226 -11.64 -1.92 13.39
CA LEU A 226 -12.56 -1.33 12.40
C LEU A 226 -13.42 -0.22 13.02
N LEU A 227 -13.78 -0.35 14.30
CA LEU A 227 -14.49 0.69 15.04
C LEU A 227 -13.56 1.89 15.30
N GLU A 228 -12.30 1.68 15.66
CA GLU A 228 -11.30 2.73 15.78
C GLU A 228 -11.00 3.39 14.44
N PHE A 229 -11.01 2.64 13.33
CA PHE A 229 -10.84 3.21 11.99
C PHE A 229 -12.07 3.98 11.51
N ALA A 230 -13.28 3.50 11.82
CA ALA A 230 -14.52 4.22 11.59
C ALA A 230 -14.61 5.46 12.48
N LEU A 231 -14.24 5.35 13.76
CA LEU A 231 -14.11 6.47 14.69
C LEU A 231 -13.01 7.42 14.25
N PHE A 232 -11.91 6.95 13.64
CA PHE A 232 -10.86 7.77 13.06
C PHE A 232 -11.33 8.53 11.81
N PHE A 233 -12.08 7.87 10.93
CA PHE A 233 -12.74 8.54 9.80
C PHE A 233 -13.81 9.53 10.28
N MET A 234 -14.56 9.20 11.34
CA MET A 234 -15.56 10.09 11.95
C MET A 234 -14.91 11.22 12.74
N GLU A 235 -13.79 11.01 13.41
CA GLU A 235 -12.99 12.03 14.11
C GLU A 235 -12.27 12.94 13.11
N LEU A 236 -11.88 12.43 11.94
CA LEU A 236 -11.45 13.24 10.80
C LEU A 236 -12.58 14.10 10.24
N LEU A 237 -13.82 13.59 10.25
CA LEU A 237 -15.03 14.35 9.88
C LEU A 237 -15.41 15.39 10.94
N ASP A 238 -15.29 15.07 12.23
CA ASP A 238 -15.65 15.95 13.36
C ASP A 238 -14.62 17.04 13.65
N ASN A 239 -13.33 16.82 13.34
CA ASN A 239 -12.29 17.86 13.43
C ASN A 239 -12.41 18.96 12.36
N GLY A 240 -13.48 18.94 11.55
CA GLY A 240 -13.87 19.95 10.58
C GLY A 240 -15.28 20.51 10.82
N VAL A 241 -15.51 21.10 12.00
CA VAL A 241 -16.64 21.98 12.36
C VAL A 241 -18.01 21.29 12.52
N ILE A 242 -18.33 20.94 13.76
CA ILE A 242 -19.63 21.29 14.35
C ILE A 242 -19.39 22.15 15.58
N ALA A 243 -19.20 23.44 15.34
CA ALA A 243 -19.48 24.49 16.30
C ALA A 243 -20.29 25.57 15.58
N GLY A 244 -21.55 25.22 15.30
CA GLY A 244 -22.60 26.16 14.91
C GLY A 244 -23.70 26.02 15.95
N GLU A 245 -23.48 26.58 17.14
CA GLU A 245 -24.55 26.81 18.10
C GLU A 245 -25.62 27.67 17.44
N CYS A 246 -26.86 27.21 17.50
CA CYS A 246 -28.04 28.03 17.24
C CYS A 246 -28.06 29.20 18.22
N GLY A 247 -27.80 30.39 17.70
CA GLY A 247 -28.13 31.69 18.29
C GLY A 247 -29.02 32.47 17.34
#